data_AF-A0A813SUU6-F1
#
_entry.id   AF-A0A813SUU6-F1
#
_cell.length_a   1.000
_cell.length_b   1.000
_cell.length_c   1.000
_cell.angle_alpha   90.00
_cell.angle_beta   90.00
_cell.angle_gamma   90.00
#
_symmetry.space_group_name_H-M   'P 1'
#
loop_
_entity.id
_entity.type
_entity.pdbx_description
1 polymer ?
#
loop_
_entity_poly.entity_id
_entity_poly.type
_entity_poly.pdbx_seq_one_letter_code
_entity_poly.pdbx_strand_id
1 'polypeptide(L)'
;MKGHQFVLGDIDVIQDYEQAAKYFAKAANAGNAEGMYNLARLFDKGLGVKKDHNVAREWLEKAATQPPEHPVIKGMPNIGVAESEHALGVRYFEGISVRKDLSLAVYWYQRATNHGSAMAANNLGVMYLDGLAVDKNLEKAEELHELAAKRGDAVAMMTLAEMRLSKNDFEMARIWYDRACESGNIVAQRDRDNFIEDLEARQKQSPDMLKAMKTAANYMLSFQSKVSPSVASEHLYLKDYEMLCGYAKRGSITAKNICRALEHFAQALNILLFCETLTEEQENIFVHELSKCYRIEQIVAQIPVHMHKTVSNIIERVLSRCKKESNFIVSQLDEDVRVCYATLNINSYGIIEEFVELCKQMYPKSVYFFLTSGAVHGFRRQSDAGLYNINNGLEIEPENYELLYHKAVLLRHIGKDMNEAIAAYQKFIKIAPKDHRKIPEAYYEMAQCLKDFTPDAGMRWIQDCYKEGKQAEKLQLPCFLPYKSDNIAFIQPFIDMMDSNFNEEPDQACQIS
;
A
#
# COMPACT_ATOMS: atom_id res chain seq x y z
N MET A 1 -10.09 -4.76 -35.42
CA MET A 1 -9.81 -3.33 -35.07
C MET A 1 -10.99 -2.40 -35.36
N LYS A 2 -11.34 -2.04 -36.61
CA LYS A 2 -12.41 -1.04 -36.89
C LYS A 2 -13.75 -1.34 -36.21
N GLY A 3 -14.18 -2.61 -36.16
CA GLY A 3 -15.42 -2.99 -35.44
C GLY A 3 -15.39 -2.63 -33.94
N HIS A 4 -14.24 -2.75 -33.27
CA HIS A 4 -14.12 -2.42 -31.85
C HIS A 4 -14.19 -0.90 -31.60
N GLN A 5 -13.63 -0.09 -32.52
CA GLN A 5 -13.71 1.38 -32.42
C GLN A 5 -15.17 1.84 -32.40
N PHE A 6 -16.01 1.28 -33.27
CA PHE A 6 -17.43 1.59 -33.30
C PHE A 6 -18.23 1.02 -32.13
N VAL A 7 -17.76 -0.03 -31.44
CA VAL A 7 -18.39 -0.55 -30.22
C VAL A 7 -18.08 0.34 -29.02
N LEU A 8 -16.82 0.76 -28.87
CA LEU A 8 -16.37 1.52 -27.71
C LEU A 8 -16.75 3.00 -27.80
N GLY A 9 -16.68 3.56 -29.01
CA GLY A 9 -16.59 5.01 -29.18
C GLY A 9 -15.22 5.52 -28.70
N ASP A 10 -14.65 6.49 -29.40
CA ASP A 10 -13.43 7.20 -28.99
C ASP A 10 -13.54 8.67 -29.41
N ILE A 11 -12.54 9.50 -29.08
CA ILE A 11 -12.54 10.96 -29.31
C ILE A 11 -12.95 11.33 -30.75
N ASP A 12 -12.53 10.52 -31.74
CA ASP A 12 -12.79 10.76 -33.16
C ASP A 12 -13.87 9.83 -33.78
N VAL A 13 -14.43 8.90 -33.02
CA VAL A 13 -15.38 7.89 -33.53
C VAL A 13 -16.56 7.76 -32.58
N ILE A 14 -17.74 8.21 -33.04
CA ILE A 14 -18.99 8.01 -32.29
C ILE A 14 -19.34 6.51 -32.32
N GLN A 15 -19.81 5.98 -31.18
CA GLN A 15 -20.31 4.62 -31.08
C GLN A 15 -21.41 4.36 -32.11
N ASP A 16 -21.26 3.29 -32.90
CA ASP A 16 -22.20 2.90 -33.95
C ASP A 16 -22.21 1.36 -34.10
N TYR A 17 -23.19 0.72 -33.47
CA TYR A 17 -23.29 -0.73 -33.50
C TYR A 17 -23.63 -1.31 -34.88
N GLU A 18 -24.30 -0.56 -35.74
CA GLU A 18 -24.62 -1.02 -37.10
C GLU A 18 -23.33 -1.09 -37.94
N GLN A 19 -22.48 -0.06 -37.82
CA GLN A 19 -21.19 -0.04 -38.48
C GLN A 19 -20.23 -1.07 -37.88
N ALA A 20 -20.26 -1.28 -36.56
CA ALA A 20 -19.53 -2.36 -35.90
C ALA A 20 -19.93 -3.74 -36.46
N ALA A 21 -21.24 -4.01 -36.56
CA ALA A 21 -21.78 -5.25 -37.10
C ALA A 21 -21.30 -5.49 -38.54
N LYS A 22 -21.31 -4.47 -39.40
CA LYS A 22 -20.78 -4.56 -40.78
C LYS A 22 -19.30 -4.98 -40.80
N TYR A 23 -18.47 -4.40 -39.94
CA TYR A 23 -17.05 -4.73 -39.89
C TYR A 23 -16.79 -6.13 -39.30
N PHE A 24 -17.50 -6.51 -38.24
CA PHE A 24 -17.39 -7.87 -37.69
C PHE A 24 -17.90 -8.93 -38.66
N ALA A 25 -19.01 -8.68 -39.37
CA ALA A 25 -19.50 -9.56 -40.43
C ALA A 25 -18.48 -9.72 -41.56
N LYS A 26 -17.82 -8.63 -41.99
CA LYS A 26 -16.73 -8.72 -42.97
C LYS A 26 -15.58 -9.60 -42.49
N ALA A 27 -15.17 -9.44 -41.22
CA ALA A 27 -14.09 -10.26 -40.63
C ALA A 27 -14.52 -11.73 -40.47
N ALA A 28 -15.73 -11.97 -39.98
CA ALA A 28 -16.31 -13.31 -39.81
C ALA A 28 -16.41 -14.06 -41.15
N ASN A 29 -16.85 -13.37 -42.21
CA ASN A 29 -16.92 -13.94 -43.56
C ASN A 29 -15.54 -14.23 -44.15
N ALA A 30 -14.50 -13.50 -43.73
CA ALA A 30 -13.11 -13.78 -44.08
C ALA A 30 -12.47 -14.89 -43.21
N GLY A 31 -13.24 -15.54 -42.34
CA GLY A 31 -12.76 -16.63 -41.49
C GLY A 31 -12.12 -16.19 -40.17
N ASN A 32 -12.20 -14.92 -39.78
CA ASN A 32 -11.62 -14.45 -38.51
C ASN A 32 -12.51 -14.82 -37.30
N ALA A 33 -12.01 -15.68 -36.39
CA ALA A 33 -12.75 -16.15 -35.22
C ALA A 33 -13.19 -15.02 -34.27
N GLU A 34 -12.36 -14.01 -34.05
CA GLU A 34 -12.70 -12.87 -33.19
C GLU A 34 -13.86 -12.04 -33.80
N GLY A 35 -13.89 -11.89 -35.12
CA GLY A 35 -15.00 -11.30 -35.85
C GLY A 35 -16.28 -12.12 -35.70
N MET A 36 -16.19 -13.45 -35.76
CA MET A 36 -17.34 -14.34 -35.52
C MET A 36 -17.89 -14.20 -34.10
N TYR A 37 -17.01 -14.26 -33.09
CA TYR A 37 -17.38 -14.07 -31.68
C TYR A 37 -18.06 -12.72 -31.43
N ASN A 38 -17.44 -11.63 -31.89
CA ASN A 38 -17.98 -10.29 -31.66
C ASN A 38 -19.29 -10.06 -32.41
N LEU A 39 -19.44 -10.62 -33.62
CA LEU A 39 -20.72 -10.58 -34.34
C LEU A 39 -21.81 -11.35 -33.59
N ALA A 40 -21.49 -12.52 -33.04
CA ALA A 40 -22.43 -13.29 -32.23
C ALA A 40 -22.92 -12.49 -31.01
N ARG A 41 -22.02 -11.77 -30.32
CA ARG A 41 -22.40 -10.89 -29.19
C ARG A 41 -23.37 -9.78 -29.60
N LEU A 42 -23.20 -9.21 -30.80
CA LEU A 42 -24.12 -8.20 -31.33
C LEU A 42 -25.50 -8.81 -31.60
N PHE A 43 -25.57 -10.00 -32.19
CA PHE A 43 -26.82 -10.74 -32.39
C PHE A 43 -27.50 -11.13 -31.06
N ASP A 44 -26.75 -11.52 -30.03
CA ASP A 44 -27.32 -11.84 -28.72
C ASP A 44 -27.95 -10.62 -28.03
N LYS A 45 -27.33 -9.45 -28.20
CA LYS A 45 -27.80 -8.20 -27.59
C LYS A 45 -28.77 -7.40 -28.46
N GLY A 46 -28.87 -7.71 -29.76
CA GLY A 46 -29.63 -6.91 -30.72
C GLY A 46 -29.03 -5.53 -31.01
N LEU A 47 -27.70 -5.42 -30.93
CA LEU A 47 -26.99 -4.15 -31.10
C LEU A 47 -26.56 -4.00 -32.56
N GLY A 48 -27.16 -3.07 -33.29
CA GLY A 48 -26.86 -2.83 -34.72
C GLY A 48 -27.34 -3.94 -35.67
N VAL A 49 -27.95 -4.99 -35.13
CA VAL A 49 -28.56 -6.13 -35.84
C VAL A 49 -29.83 -6.55 -35.11
N LYS A 50 -30.75 -7.21 -35.82
CA LYS A 50 -31.92 -7.82 -35.16
C LYS A 50 -31.46 -8.91 -34.19
N LYS A 51 -31.92 -8.83 -32.94
CA LYS A 51 -31.59 -9.83 -31.92
C LYS A 51 -31.96 -11.25 -32.38
N ASP A 52 -30.99 -12.15 -32.38
CA ASP A 52 -31.19 -13.55 -32.79
C ASP A 52 -30.16 -14.47 -32.12
N HIS A 53 -30.60 -15.19 -31.10
CA HIS A 53 -29.73 -16.11 -30.37
C HIS A 53 -29.31 -17.34 -31.20
N ASN A 54 -30.09 -17.76 -32.20
CA ASN A 54 -29.72 -18.90 -33.04
C ASN A 54 -28.59 -18.53 -33.99
N VAL A 55 -28.70 -17.37 -34.64
CA VAL A 55 -27.62 -16.85 -35.52
C VAL A 55 -26.35 -16.62 -34.71
N ALA A 56 -26.47 -16.07 -33.50
CA ALA A 56 -25.32 -15.91 -32.61
C ALA A 56 -24.67 -17.27 -32.29
N ARG A 57 -25.45 -18.31 -31.96
CA ARG A 57 -24.94 -19.66 -31.71
C ARG A 57 -24.18 -20.21 -32.91
N GLU A 58 -24.74 -20.09 -34.12
CA GLU A 58 -24.11 -20.59 -35.34
C GLU A 58 -22.74 -19.96 -35.59
N TRP A 59 -22.59 -18.65 -35.34
CA TRP A 59 -21.29 -17.98 -35.43
C TRP A 59 -20.30 -18.46 -34.37
N LEU A 60 -20.75 -18.68 -33.13
CA LEU A 60 -19.90 -19.22 -32.06
C LEU A 60 -19.44 -20.65 -32.36
N GLU A 61 -20.35 -21.51 -32.83
CA GLU A 61 -20.02 -22.88 -33.25
C GLU A 61 -19.02 -22.87 -34.40
N LYS A 62 -19.23 -22.00 -35.40
CA LYS A 62 -18.28 -21.84 -36.51
C LYS A 62 -16.90 -21.39 -36.01
N ALA A 63 -16.82 -20.43 -35.09
CA ALA A 63 -15.56 -19.99 -34.50
C ALA A 63 -14.89 -21.14 -33.73
N ALA A 64 -15.64 -21.88 -32.92
CA ALA A 64 -15.13 -22.99 -32.10
C ALA A 64 -14.59 -24.20 -32.91
N THR A 65 -14.84 -24.26 -34.22
CA THR A 65 -14.23 -25.27 -35.12
C THR A 65 -12.87 -24.88 -35.68
N GLN A 66 -12.43 -23.63 -35.46
CA GLN A 66 -11.13 -23.16 -35.93
C GLN A 66 -9.97 -23.63 -35.03
N PRO A 67 -8.73 -23.58 -35.52
CA PRO A 67 -7.56 -23.89 -34.70
C PRO A 67 -7.50 -22.99 -33.45
N PRO A 68 -7.21 -23.56 -32.27
CA PRO A 68 -7.18 -22.80 -31.00
C PRO A 68 -5.93 -21.92 -30.86
N GLU A 69 -4.98 -22.01 -31.78
CA GLU A 69 -3.77 -21.19 -31.83
C GLU A 69 -3.97 -20.01 -32.78
N HIS A 70 -3.41 -18.86 -32.43
CA HIS A 70 -3.50 -17.63 -33.21
C HIS A 70 -2.94 -17.86 -34.61
N PRO A 71 -3.66 -17.47 -35.69
CA PRO A 71 -3.31 -17.86 -37.05
C PRO A 71 -1.98 -17.30 -37.57
N VAL A 72 -1.41 -16.30 -36.88
CA VAL A 72 -0.16 -15.63 -37.25
C VAL A 72 0.95 -15.79 -36.20
N ILE A 73 0.59 -15.95 -34.92
CA ILE A 73 1.55 -15.88 -33.81
C ILE A 73 1.57 -17.25 -33.13
N LYS A 74 2.62 -18.02 -33.42
CA LYS A 74 2.79 -19.35 -32.86
C LYS A 74 2.93 -19.28 -31.33
N GLY A 75 2.22 -20.16 -30.62
CA GLY A 75 2.16 -20.25 -29.17
C GLY A 75 1.13 -19.31 -28.51
N MET A 76 0.49 -18.41 -29.26
CA MET A 76 -0.53 -17.51 -28.72
C MET A 76 -1.93 -18.13 -28.89
N PRO A 77 -2.83 -18.04 -27.90
CA PRO A 77 -4.19 -18.53 -28.04
C PRO A 77 -5.00 -17.71 -29.06
N ASN A 78 -5.86 -18.38 -29.81
CA ASN A 78 -6.86 -17.74 -30.66
C ASN A 78 -8.04 -17.29 -29.78
N ILE A 79 -7.99 -16.02 -29.37
CA ILE A 79 -8.97 -15.43 -28.44
C ILE A 79 -10.40 -15.63 -28.93
N GLY A 80 -10.66 -15.46 -30.23
CA GLY A 80 -11.99 -15.65 -30.80
C GLY A 80 -12.53 -17.08 -30.65
N VAL A 81 -11.66 -18.08 -30.69
CA VAL A 81 -12.02 -19.49 -30.48
C VAL A 81 -12.32 -19.73 -29.00
N ALA A 82 -11.39 -19.37 -28.12
CA ALA A 82 -11.53 -19.59 -26.68
C ALA A 82 -12.77 -18.88 -26.11
N GLU A 83 -13.02 -17.64 -26.53
CA GLU A 83 -14.18 -16.86 -26.10
C GLU A 83 -15.49 -17.37 -26.72
N SER A 84 -15.45 -17.96 -27.92
CA SER A 84 -16.63 -18.60 -28.49
C SER A 84 -16.99 -19.90 -27.80
N GLU A 85 -15.99 -20.70 -27.45
CA GLU A 85 -16.17 -21.90 -26.64
C GLU A 85 -16.70 -21.55 -25.24
N HIS A 86 -16.20 -20.48 -24.62
CA HIS A 86 -16.74 -19.96 -23.36
C HIS A 86 -18.22 -19.59 -23.50
N ALA A 87 -18.58 -18.81 -24.51
CA ALA A 87 -19.95 -18.39 -24.75
C ALA A 87 -20.88 -19.58 -25.05
N LEU A 88 -20.40 -20.64 -25.72
CA LEU A 88 -21.14 -21.89 -25.88
C LEU A 88 -21.36 -22.58 -24.54
N GLY A 89 -20.34 -22.61 -23.67
CA GLY A 89 -20.47 -23.10 -22.29
C GLY A 89 -21.57 -22.36 -21.51
N VAL A 90 -21.60 -21.03 -21.59
CA VAL A 90 -22.65 -20.20 -20.96
C VAL A 90 -24.03 -20.56 -21.50
N ARG A 91 -24.17 -20.75 -22.82
CA ARG A 91 -25.45 -21.12 -23.43
C ARG A 91 -25.98 -22.46 -22.94
N TYR A 92 -25.13 -23.47 -22.83
CA TYR A 92 -25.54 -24.77 -22.29
C TYR A 92 -25.81 -24.70 -20.78
N PHE A 93 -25.09 -23.85 -20.05
CA PHE A 93 -25.32 -23.63 -18.62
C PHE A 93 -26.68 -22.96 -18.35
N GLU A 94 -27.05 -21.96 -19.14
CA GLU A 94 -28.27 -21.16 -18.97
C GLU A 94 -29.47 -21.67 -19.79
N GLY A 95 -29.24 -22.47 -20.83
CA GLY A 95 -30.29 -22.90 -21.77
C GLY A 95 -30.66 -21.82 -22.80
N ILE A 96 -29.72 -20.97 -23.21
CA ILE A 96 -29.95 -19.94 -24.23
C ILE A 96 -29.85 -20.56 -25.61
N SER A 97 -30.92 -20.52 -26.41
CA SER A 97 -31.03 -21.11 -27.78
C SER A 97 -30.81 -22.61 -27.90
N VAL A 98 -30.54 -23.29 -26.78
CA VAL A 98 -30.31 -24.74 -26.66
C VAL A 98 -30.99 -25.23 -25.38
N ARG A 99 -31.25 -26.54 -25.29
CA ARG A 99 -31.67 -27.14 -24.02
C ARG A 99 -30.52 -27.03 -23.01
N LYS A 100 -30.81 -26.57 -21.79
CA LYS A 100 -29.84 -26.54 -20.69
C LYS A 100 -29.24 -27.92 -20.47
N ASP A 101 -27.91 -27.98 -20.45
CA ASP A 101 -27.12 -29.19 -20.27
C ASP A 101 -25.80 -28.83 -19.58
N LEU A 102 -25.71 -29.14 -18.29
CA LEU A 102 -24.53 -28.80 -17.49
C LEU A 102 -23.29 -29.62 -17.87
N SER A 103 -23.46 -30.85 -18.37
CA SER A 103 -22.33 -31.67 -18.81
C SER A 103 -21.69 -31.10 -20.08
N LEU A 104 -22.51 -30.61 -21.02
CA LEU A 104 -22.00 -29.88 -22.18
C LEU A 104 -21.39 -28.52 -21.79
N ALA A 105 -21.93 -27.84 -20.77
CA ALA A 105 -21.31 -26.61 -20.26
C ALA A 105 -19.90 -26.87 -19.72
N VAL A 106 -19.71 -27.92 -18.91
CA VAL A 106 -18.39 -28.37 -18.42
C VAL A 106 -17.44 -28.65 -19.58
N TYR A 107 -17.92 -29.41 -20.58
CA TYR A 107 -17.12 -29.74 -21.76
C TYR A 107 -16.60 -28.48 -22.48
N TRP A 108 -17.47 -27.51 -22.72
CA TRP A 108 -17.11 -26.27 -23.40
C TRP A 108 -16.21 -25.37 -22.55
N TYR A 109 -16.47 -25.24 -21.25
CA TYR A 109 -15.59 -24.49 -20.36
C TYR A 109 -14.20 -25.11 -20.23
N GLN A 110 -14.10 -26.44 -20.18
CA GLN A 110 -12.81 -27.13 -20.14
C GLN A 110 -12.00 -26.87 -21.41
N ARG A 111 -12.65 -26.93 -22.59
CA ARG A 111 -12.01 -26.58 -23.87
C ARG A 111 -11.53 -25.14 -23.89
N ALA A 112 -12.42 -24.20 -23.59
CA ALA A 112 -12.10 -22.78 -23.56
C ALA A 112 -10.96 -22.46 -22.58
N THR A 113 -10.94 -23.12 -21.42
CA THR A 113 -9.85 -23.02 -20.42
C THR A 113 -8.52 -23.50 -20.99
N ASN A 114 -8.50 -24.66 -21.68
CA ASN A 114 -7.30 -25.18 -22.33
C ASN A 114 -6.82 -24.27 -23.46
N HIS A 115 -7.74 -23.54 -24.11
CA HIS A 115 -7.45 -22.59 -25.17
C HIS A 115 -7.24 -21.15 -24.67
N GLY A 116 -7.12 -20.94 -23.37
CA GLY A 116 -6.66 -19.67 -22.80
C GLY A 116 -7.74 -18.73 -22.27
N SER A 117 -9.04 -19.08 -22.31
CA SER A 117 -10.09 -18.23 -21.74
C SER A 117 -10.02 -18.22 -20.21
N ALA A 118 -9.87 -17.02 -19.64
CA ALA A 118 -9.82 -16.81 -18.19
C ALA A 118 -11.21 -16.96 -17.56
N MET A 119 -12.25 -16.43 -18.22
CA MET A 119 -13.64 -16.50 -17.76
C MET A 119 -14.15 -17.95 -17.74
N ALA A 120 -13.73 -18.78 -18.71
CA ALA A 120 -14.07 -20.20 -18.70
C ALA A 120 -13.41 -20.96 -17.55
N ALA A 121 -12.16 -20.65 -17.23
CA ALA A 121 -11.47 -21.24 -16.10
C ALA A 121 -12.19 -20.88 -14.78
N ASN A 122 -12.61 -19.62 -14.63
CA ASN A 122 -13.40 -19.18 -13.48
C ASN A 122 -14.74 -19.94 -13.38
N ASN A 123 -15.51 -20.00 -14.47
CA ASN A 123 -16.80 -20.70 -14.48
C ASN A 123 -16.65 -22.20 -14.21
N LEU A 124 -15.62 -22.84 -14.76
CA LEU A 124 -15.32 -24.24 -14.47
C LEU A 124 -14.93 -24.43 -13.00
N GLY A 125 -14.17 -23.50 -12.43
CA GLY A 125 -13.85 -23.47 -10.99
C GLY A 125 -15.10 -23.47 -10.13
N VAL A 126 -16.08 -22.61 -10.45
CA VAL A 126 -17.40 -22.59 -9.77
C VAL A 126 -18.12 -23.93 -9.91
N MET A 127 -18.09 -24.56 -11.09
CA MET A 127 -18.74 -25.87 -11.28
C MET A 127 -18.11 -26.97 -10.41
N TYR A 128 -16.78 -26.98 -10.24
CA TYR A 128 -16.09 -27.88 -9.31
C TYR A 128 -16.33 -27.53 -7.83
N LEU A 129 -16.50 -26.24 -7.51
CA LEU A 129 -16.81 -25.77 -6.15
C LEU A 129 -18.19 -26.27 -5.68
N ASP A 130 -19.17 -26.22 -6.59
CA ASP A 130 -20.57 -26.53 -6.33
C ASP A 130 -20.97 -27.97 -6.69
N GLY A 131 -20.11 -28.71 -7.39
CA GLY A 131 -20.40 -30.07 -7.85
C GLY A 131 -21.44 -30.12 -8.98
N LEU A 132 -21.42 -29.14 -9.88
CA LEU A 132 -22.39 -29.01 -10.96
C LEU A 132 -21.97 -29.88 -12.15
N ALA A 133 -22.57 -31.06 -12.29
CA ALA A 133 -22.25 -32.05 -13.35
C ALA A 133 -20.79 -32.57 -13.36
N VAL A 134 -19.99 -32.18 -12.38
CA VAL A 134 -18.69 -32.74 -12.01
C VAL A 134 -18.70 -33.03 -10.51
N ASP A 135 -17.86 -33.97 -10.08
CA ASP A 135 -17.69 -34.21 -8.64
C ASP A 135 -17.08 -32.97 -7.97
N LYS A 136 -17.64 -32.60 -6.81
CA LYS A 136 -17.16 -31.46 -6.05
C LYS A 136 -15.69 -31.65 -5.68
N ASN A 137 -14.84 -30.69 -6.06
CA ASN A 137 -13.40 -30.73 -5.82
C ASN A 137 -12.87 -29.30 -5.54
N LEU A 138 -12.60 -29.02 -4.25
CA LEU A 138 -12.15 -27.69 -3.81
C LEU A 138 -10.75 -27.34 -4.31
N GLU A 139 -9.84 -28.31 -4.36
CA GLU A 139 -8.46 -28.11 -4.83
C GLU A 139 -8.46 -27.79 -6.32
N LYS A 140 -9.25 -28.53 -7.11
CA LYS A 140 -9.41 -28.25 -8.54
C LYS A 140 -10.05 -26.88 -8.80
N ALA A 141 -11.05 -26.51 -7.99
CA ALA A 141 -11.68 -25.19 -8.08
C ALA A 141 -10.65 -24.07 -7.81
N GLU A 142 -9.84 -24.21 -6.76
CA GLU A 142 -8.79 -23.26 -6.41
C GLU A 142 -7.74 -23.13 -7.52
N GLU A 143 -7.23 -24.24 -8.06
CA GLU A 143 -6.32 -24.24 -9.22
C GLU A 143 -6.89 -23.48 -10.43
N LEU A 144 -8.18 -23.69 -10.71
CA LEU A 144 -8.87 -23.06 -11.84
C LEU A 144 -9.09 -21.56 -11.62
N HIS A 145 -9.45 -21.15 -10.40
CA HIS A 145 -9.55 -19.73 -10.05
C HIS A 145 -8.18 -19.05 -10.09
N GLU A 146 -7.11 -19.69 -9.62
CA GLU A 146 -5.74 -19.17 -9.74
C GLU A 146 -5.30 -19.02 -11.20
N LEU A 147 -5.63 -20.00 -12.04
CA LEU A 147 -5.37 -19.93 -13.47
C LEU A 147 -6.13 -18.77 -14.13
N ALA A 148 -7.41 -18.59 -13.78
CA ALA A 148 -8.23 -17.49 -14.28
C ALA A 148 -7.68 -16.13 -13.84
N ALA A 149 -7.32 -16.00 -12.56
CA ALA A 149 -6.75 -14.77 -12.00
C ALA A 149 -5.40 -14.42 -12.63
N LYS A 150 -4.50 -15.40 -12.84
CA LYS A 150 -3.23 -15.22 -13.56
C LYS A 150 -3.42 -14.77 -15.02
N ARG A 151 -4.58 -15.07 -15.62
CA ARG A 151 -4.96 -14.63 -16.97
C ARG A 151 -5.77 -13.34 -16.98
N GLY A 152 -5.94 -12.68 -15.84
CA GLY A 152 -6.58 -11.36 -15.74
C GLY A 152 -8.08 -11.38 -15.44
N ASP A 153 -8.66 -12.52 -15.05
CA ASP A 153 -10.07 -12.55 -14.62
C ASP A 153 -10.24 -11.94 -13.23
N ALA A 154 -10.79 -10.73 -13.19
CA ALA A 154 -10.97 -9.99 -11.95
C ALA A 154 -11.98 -10.62 -10.98
N VAL A 155 -12.96 -11.37 -11.50
CA VAL A 155 -13.95 -12.06 -10.66
C VAL A 155 -13.26 -13.22 -9.93
N ALA A 156 -12.43 -13.99 -10.62
CA ALA A 156 -11.61 -15.04 -10.03
C ALA A 156 -10.64 -14.49 -8.98
N MET A 157 -10.06 -13.30 -9.21
CA MET A 157 -9.25 -12.61 -8.20
C MET A 157 -10.09 -12.32 -6.94
N MET A 158 -11.30 -11.78 -7.06
CA MET A 158 -12.19 -11.58 -5.91
C MET A 158 -12.57 -12.90 -5.22
N THR A 159 -12.87 -13.95 -5.99
CA THR A 159 -13.19 -15.28 -5.43
C THR A 159 -12.01 -15.87 -4.67
N LEU A 160 -10.79 -15.77 -5.21
CA LEU A 160 -9.58 -16.18 -4.48
C LEU A 160 -9.40 -15.35 -3.22
N ALA A 161 -9.66 -14.05 -3.28
CA ALA A 161 -9.57 -13.19 -2.10
C ALA A 161 -10.49 -13.69 -0.98
N GLU A 162 -11.74 -14.01 -1.29
CA GLU A 162 -12.71 -14.57 -0.34
C GLU A 162 -12.32 -15.97 0.14
N MET A 163 -11.84 -16.84 -0.76
CA MET A 163 -11.37 -18.18 -0.40
C MET A 163 -10.19 -18.10 0.58
N ARG A 164 -9.20 -17.25 0.29
CA ARG A 164 -8.05 -17.02 1.16
C ARG A 164 -8.49 -16.42 2.50
N LEU A 165 -9.41 -15.46 2.48
CA LEU A 165 -9.99 -14.88 3.69
C LEU A 165 -10.69 -15.94 4.56
N SER A 166 -11.42 -16.87 3.95
CA SER A 166 -12.08 -17.97 4.68
C SER A 166 -11.10 -18.95 5.34
N LYS A 167 -9.90 -19.10 4.77
CA LYS A 167 -8.79 -19.89 5.31
C LYS A 167 -7.93 -19.10 6.31
N ASN A 168 -8.31 -17.87 6.67
CA ASN A 168 -7.51 -16.93 7.45
C ASN A 168 -6.16 -16.55 6.82
N ASP A 169 -6.04 -16.74 5.50
CA ASP A 169 -4.91 -16.26 4.71
C ASP A 169 -5.19 -14.81 4.30
N PHE A 170 -5.20 -13.91 5.30
CA PHE A 170 -5.54 -12.49 5.14
C PHE A 170 -4.63 -11.77 4.15
N GLU A 171 -3.39 -12.25 4.05
CA GLU A 171 -2.34 -11.69 3.22
C GLU A 171 -2.64 -11.92 1.73
N MET A 172 -2.82 -13.18 1.34
CA MET A 172 -3.23 -13.52 -0.02
C MET A 172 -4.64 -13.03 -0.34
N ALA A 173 -5.51 -12.96 0.66
CA ALA A 173 -6.84 -12.37 0.50
C ALA A 173 -6.75 -10.92 0.03
N ARG A 174 -5.94 -10.10 0.71
CA ARG A 174 -5.73 -8.71 0.35
C ARG A 174 -5.11 -8.56 -1.04
N ILE A 175 -4.09 -9.34 -1.36
CA ILE A 175 -3.37 -9.26 -2.64
C ILE A 175 -4.31 -9.52 -3.81
N TRP A 176 -5.08 -10.61 -3.74
CA TRP A 176 -6.01 -10.93 -4.81
C TRP A 176 -7.09 -9.87 -4.94
N TYR A 177 -7.56 -9.28 -3.84
CA TYR A 177 -8.56 -8.21 -3.89
C TYR A 177 -8.01 -6.90 -4.46
N ASP A 178 -6.81 -6.49 -4.05
CA ASP A 178 -6.14 -5.29 -4.57
C ASP A 178 -5.86 -5.46 -6.08
N ARG A 179 -5.41 -6.64 -6.54
CA ARG A 179 -5.28 -6.95 -7.98
C ARG A 179 -6.61 -6.86 -8.74
N ALA A 180 -7.71 -7.31 -8.13
CA ALA A 180 -9.04 -7.14 -8.73
C ALA A 180 -9.37 -5.66 -8.90
N CYS A 181 -9.04 -4.81 -7.92
CA CYS A 181 -9.23 -3.36 -8.01
C CYS A 181 -8.35 -2.72 -9.10
N GLU A 182 -7.07 -3.10 -9.17
CA GLU A 182 -6.09 -2.62 -10.16
C GLU A 182 -6.47 -3.01 -11.60
N SER A 183 -7.14 -4.14 -11.78
CA SER A 183 -7.67 -4.56 -13.08
C SER A 183 -8.83 -3.70 -13.61
N GLY A 184 -9.29 -2.71 -12.84
CA GLY A 184 -10.41 -1.84 -13.21
C GLY A 184 -11.78 -2.42 -12.90
N ASN A 185 -11.87 -3.47 -12.08
CA ASN A 185 -13.15 -4.06 -11.71
C ASN A 185 -13.95 -3.12 -10.79
N ILE A 186 -15.07 -2.62 -11.30
CA ILE A 186 -15.92 -1.63 -10.61
C ILE A 186 -16.51 -2.19 -9.32
N VAL A 187 -16.83 -3.48 -9.26
CA VAL A 187 -17.40 -4.11 -8.06
C VAL A 187 -16.33 -4.21 -6.98
N ALA A 188 -15.14 -4.70 -7.32
CA ALA A 188 -14.01 -4.75 -6.39
C ALA A 188 -13.66 -3.34 -5.87
N GLN A 189 -13.57 -2.34 -6.75
CA GLN A 189 -13.27 -0.97 -6.34
C GLN A 189 -14.33 -0.37 -5.43
N ARG A 190 -15.62 -0.61 -5.73
CA ARG A 190 -16.75 -0.12 -4.92
C ARG A 190 -16.79 -0.78 -3.54
N ASP A 191 -16.56 -2.09 -3.49
CA ASP A 191 -16.74 -2.89 -2.27
C ASP A 191 -15.42 -3.04 -1.47
N ARG A 192 -14.35 -2.36 -1.90
CA ARG A 192 -13.01 -2.45 -1.31
C ARG A 192 -12.99 -2.14 0.17
N ASP A 193 -13.60 -1.03 0.58
CA ASP A 193 -13.55 -0.62 1.98
C ASP A 193 -14.26 -1.65 2.88
N ASN A 194 -15.41 -2.18 2.43
CA ASN A 194 -16.13 -3.24 3.15
C ASN A 194 -15.29 -4.52 3.27
N PHE A 195 -14.61 -4.92 2.19
CA PHE A 195 -13.75 -6.10 2.20
C PHE A 195 -12.56 -5.92 3.15
N ILE A 196 -11.90 -4.75 3.09
CA ILE A 196 -10.77 -4.44 3.98
C ILE A 196 -11.22 -4.37 5.44
N GLU A 197 -12.39 -3.80 5.73
CA GLU A 197 -12.95 -3.79 7.08
C GLU A 197 -13.22 -5.20 7.63
N ASP A 198 -13.85 -6.09 6.84
CA ASP A 198 -14.07 -7.49 7.25
C ASP A 198 -12.74 -8.25 7.43
N LEU A 199 -11.81 -8.06 6.50
CA LEU A 199 -10.47 -8.64 6.58
C LEU A 199 -9.74 -8.21 7.85
N GLU A 200 -9.67 -6.90 8.13
CA GLU A 200 -9.02 -6.37 9.33
C GLU A 200 -9.73 -6.83 10.61
N ALA A 201 -11.06 -6.89 10.62
CA ALA A 201 -11.83 -7.35 11.77
C ALA A 201 -11.54 -8.82 12.11
N ARG A 202 -11.51 -9.69 11.10
CA ARG A 202 -11.18 -11.12 11.26
C ARG A 202 -9.70 -11.31 11.61
N GLN A 203 -8.81 -10.56 10.95
CA GLN A 203 -7.38 -10.64 11.20
C GLN A 203 -7.05 -10.26 12.64
N LYS A 204 -7.66 -9.19 13.19
CA LYS A 204 -7.50 -8.76 14.59
C LYS A 204 -7.88 -9.83 15.61
N GLN A 205 -8.79 -10.72 15.24
CA GLN A 205 -9.28 -11.79 16.10
C GLN A 205 -8.54 -13.11 15.86
N SER A 206 -7.69 -13.19 14.83
CA SER A 206 -7.01 -14.43 14.48
C SER A 206 -5.93 -14.78 15.52
N PRO A 207 -5.88 -16.05 15.97
CA PRO A 207 -4.85 -16.51 16.89
C PRO A 207 -3.43 -16.28 16.38
N ASP A 208 -3.22 -16.38 15.07
CA ASP A 208 -1.91 -16.20 14.44
C ASP A 208 -1.47 -14.74 14.42
N MET A 209 -2.36 -13.79 14.14
CA MET A 209 -2.03 -12.37 14.24
C MET A 209 -1.83 -11.95 15.71
N LEU A 210 -2.65 -12.44 16.63
CA LEU A 210 -2.43 -12.22 18.07
C LEU A 210 -1.10 -12.83 18.55
N LYS A 211 -0.73 -14.00 18.03
CA LYS A 211 0.57 -14.64 18.27
C LYS A 211 1.70 -13.84 17.62
N ALA A 212 1.56 -13.38 16.39
CA ALA A 212 2.54 -12.56 15.70
C ALA A 212 2.74 -11.21 16.41
N MET A 213 1.66 -10.58 16.89
CA MET A 213 1.72 -9.37 17.72
C MET A 213 2.43 -9.64 19.05
N LYS A 214 2.10 -10.74 19.74
CA LYS A 214 2.82 -11.17 20.96
C LYS A 214 4.30 -11.46 20.67
N THR A 215 4.60 -12.06 19.53
CA THR A 215 5.96 -12.37 19.12
C THR A 215 6.74 -11.11 18.77
N ALA A 216 6.18 -10.20 17.97
CA ALA A 216 6.76 -8.89 17.68
C ALA A 216 7.03 -8.10 18.97
N ALA A 217 6.07 -8.12 19.90
CA ALA A 217 6.21 -7.57 21.24
C ALA A 217 7.35 -8.22 22.04
N ASN A 218 7.42 -9.55 22.09
CA ASN A 218 8.48 -10.30 22.78
C ASN A 218 9.87 -10.08 22.15
N TYR A 219 9.93 -9.91 20.83
CA TYR A 219 11.16 -9.55 20.13
C TYR A 219 11.65 -8.15 20.51
N MET A 220 10.75 -7.16 20.56
CA MET A 220 11.08 -5.79 21.01
C MET A 220 11.53 -5.75 22.48
N LEU A 221 10.94 -6.59 23.34
CA LEU A 221 11.29 -6.74 24.76
C LEU A 221 12.70 -7.30 25.00
N SER A 222 13.13 -8.26 24.18
CA SER A 222 14.47 -8.89 24.29
C SER A 222 15.64 -7.91 24.08
N PHE A 223 15.36 -6.72 23.55
CA PHE A 223 16.34 -5.64 23.38
C PHE A 223 16.46 -4.74 24.61
N GLN A 224 15.37 -4.48 25.34
CA GLN A 224 15.44 -3.71 26.59
C GLN A 224 16.19 -4.48 27.68
N SER A 225 16.16 -5.82 27.69
CA SER A 225 16.92 -6.63 28.67
C SER A 225 18.44 -6.61 28.48
N LYS A 226 18.97 -6.00 27.40
CA LYS A 226 20.41 -5.71 27.24
C LYS A 226 20.83 -4.33 27.76
N VAL A 227 19.87 -3.54 28.26
CA VAL A 227 20.09 -2.29 29.00
C VAL A 227 19.44 -2.44 30.39
N SER A 228 20.02 -3.34 31.20
CA SER A 228 19.65 -3.67 32.59
C SER A 228 18.25 -4.24 32.87
N PRO A 229 18.11 -5.22 33.77
CA PRO A 229 16.88 -5.99 33.92
C PRO A 229 15.96 -5.42 35.01
N SER A 230 14.66 -5.39 34.72
CA SER A 230 13.66 -5.70 35.75
C SER A 230 12.51 -6.49 35.14
N VAL A 231 12.24 -7.63 35.76
CA VAL A 231 11.25 -8.64 35.42
C VAL A 231 9.84 -8.07 35.63
N ALA A 232 9.20 -7.59 34.57
CA ALA A 232 7.75 -7.32 34.50
C ALA A 232 7.24 -7.11 33.05
N SER A 233 7.96 -7.60 32.04
CA SER A 233 7.87 -6.99 30.71
C SER A 233 7.10 -7.82 29.66
N GLU A 234 6.81 -9.10 29.91
CA GLU A 234 6.01 -9.97 29.02
C GLU A 234 4.55 -9.50 28.85
N HIS A 235 4.03 -8.66 29.74
CA HIS A 235 2.64 -8.17 29.74
C HIS A 235 2.49 -6.71 29.26
N LEU A 236 3.58 -6.04 28.87
CA LEU A 236 3.54 -4.60 28.61
C LEU A 236 3.07 -4.25 27.19
N TYR A 237 3.57 -4.92 26.15
CA TYR A 237 3.34 -4.46 24.77
C TYR A 237 2.04 -4.89 24.09
N LEU A 238 1.49 -6.07 24.43
CA LEU A 238 0.11 -6.38 24.01
C LEU A 238 -0.86 -5.41 24.70
N LYS A 239 -0.62 -5.08 25.98
CA LYS A 239 -1.34 -4.01 26.66
C LYS A 239 -1.09 -2.65 26.02
N ASP A 240 0.11 -2.36 25.55
CA ASP A 240 0.42 -1.11 24.85
C ASP A 240 -0.30 -1.03 23.52
N TYR A 241 -0.38 -2.13 22.75
CA TYR A 241 -1.17 -2.20 21.52
C TYR A 241 -2.67 -2.07 21.79
N GLU A 242 -3.21 -2.79 22.78
CA GLU A 242 -4.62 -2.68 23.19
C GLU A 242 -4.95 -1.27 23.70
N MET A 243 -4.04 -0.67 24.44
CA MET A 243 -4.12 0.71 24.91
C MET A 243 -4.11 1.68 23.73
N LEU A 244 -3.18 1.55 22.79
CA LEU A 244 -3.11 2.35 21.56
C LEU A 244 -4.38 2.19 20.72
N CYS A 245 -4.92 0.97 20.61
CA CYS A 245 -6.23 0.73 19.99
C CYS A 245 -7.34 1.50 20.72
N GLY A 246 -7.29 1.55 22.05
CA GLY A 246 -8.18 2.37 22.86
C GLY A 246 -8.07 3.87 22.55
N TYR A 247 -6.86 4.40 22.37
CA TYR A 247 -6.64 5.78 21.94
C TYR A 247 -7.12 6.04 20.51
N ALA A 248 -6.83 5.11 19.59
CA ALA A 248 -7.30 5.19 18.20
C ALA A 248 -8.83 5.24 18.12
N LYS A 249 -9.52 4.40 18.92
CA LYS A 249 -10.99 4.42 19.05
C LYS A 249 -11.53 5.75 19.61
N ARG A 250 -10.74 6.45 20.42
CA ARG A 250 -11.05 7.79 20.95
C ARG A 250 -10.66 8.93 20.00
N GLY A 251 -10.22 8.62 18.78
CA GLY A 251 -9.92 9.60 17.73
C GLY A 251 -8.45 10.02 17.62
N SER A 252 -7.53 9.35 18.33
CA SER A 252 -6.09 9.60 18.16
C SER A 252 -5.61 9.12 16.79
N ILE A 253 -5.17 10.07 15.95
CA ILE A 253 -4.62 9.77 14.62
C ILE A 253 -3.24 9.13 14.77
N THR A 254 -2.40 9.64 15.68
CA THR A 254 -1.06 9.07 15.92
C THR A 254 -1.16 7.62 16.40
N ALA A 255 -2.06 7.31 17.33
CA ALA A 255 -2.24 5.92 17.78
C ALA A 255 -2.77 5.03 16.64
N LYS A 256 -3.69 5.54 15.80
CA LYS A 256 -4.18 4.81 14.63
C LYS A 256 -3.03 4.47 13.67
N ASN A 257 -2.13 5.41 13.39
CA ASN A 257 -0.98 5.20 12.52
C ASN A 257 0.00 4.18 13.12
N ILE A 258 0.33 4.29 14.41
CA ILE A 258 1.21 3.33 15.09
C ILE A 258 0.60 1.93 15.09
N CYS A 259 -0.70 1.79 15.37
CA CYS A 259 -1.38 0.49 15.31
C CYS A 259 -1.29 -0.14 13.92
N ARG A 260 -1.55 0.64 12.85
CA ARG A 260 -1.43 0.16 11.47
C ARG A 260 0.00 -0.26 11.12
N ALA A 261 1.00 0.53 11.52
CA ALA A 261 2.40 0.16 11.32
C ALA A 261 2.77 -1.13 12.07
N LEU A 262 2.29 -1.31 13.30
CA LEU A 262 2.47 -2.54 14.08
C LEU A 262 1.82 -3.75 13.42
N GLU A 263 0.61 -3.59 12.87
CA GLU A 263 -0.07 -4.65 12.13
C GLU A 263 0.75 -5.10 10.92
N HIS A 264 1.23 -4.16 10.10
CA HIS A 264 2.10 -4.45 8.96
C HIS A 264 3.42 -5.12 9.37
N PHE A 265 4.04 -4.63 10.44
CA PHE A 265 5.28 -5.24 10.96
C PHE A 265 5.04 -6.66 11.49
N ALA A 266 3.94 -6.88 12.19
CA ALA A 266 3.56 -8.21 12.68
C ALA A 266 3.30 -9.18 11.52
N GLN A 267 2.67 -8.73 10.43
CA GLN A 267 2.47 -9.53 9.22
C GLN A 267 3.82 -9.93 8.60
N ALA A 268 4.74 -8.98 8.43
CA ALA A 268 6.09 -9.28 7.95
C ALA A 268 6.82 -10.31 8.84
N LEU A 269 6.74 -10.16 10.17
CA LEU A 269 7.35 -11.13 11.09
C LEU A 269 6.67 -12.50 11.06
N ASN A 270 5.35 -12.55 10.84
CA ASN A 270 4.61 -13.80 10.75
C ASN A 270 5.17 -14.70 9.63
N ILE A 271 5.45 -14.12 8.47
CA ILE A 271 6.04 -14.82 7.33
C ILE A 271 7.38 -15.49 7.71
N LEU A 272 8.20 -14.83 8.54
CA LEU A 272 9.49 -15.35 8.98
C LEU A 272 9.39 -16.47 10.02
N LEU A 273 8.31 -16.53 10.80
CA LEU A 273 8.17 -17.44 11.94
C LEU A 273 7.73 -18.86 11.55
N PHE A 274 7.04 -18.99 10.42
CA PHE A 274 6.36 -20.24 10.05
C PHE A 274 6.97 -20.93 8.84
N CYS A 275 8.08 -20.42 8.29
CA CYS A 275 8.69 -20.94 7.08
C CYS A 275 10.21 -21.09 7.26
N GLU A 276 10.71 -22.33 7.13
CA GLU A 276 12.16 -22.59 7.09
C GLU A 276 12.81 -22.03 5.82
N THR A 277 12.06 -22.03 4.70
CA THR A 277 12.42 -21.44 3.42
C THR A 277 11.21 -20.66 2.87
N LEU A 278 11.46 -19.44 2.38
CA LEU A 278 10.41 -18.60 1.80
C LEU A 278 10.31 -18.82 0.30
N THR A 279 9.08 -18.94 -0.20
CA THR A 279 8.78 -18.86 -1.64
C THR A 279 8.94 -17.43 -2.15
N GLU A 280 9.05 -17.24 -3.47
CA GLU A 280 9.17 -15.89 -4.05
C GLU A 280 7.98 -15.00 -3.72
N GLU A 281 6.78 -15.57 -3.69
CA GLU A 281 5.55 -14.87 -3.33
C GLU A 281 5.61 -14.39 -1.87
N GLN A 282 5.97 -15.27 -0.93
CA GLN A 282 6.10 -14.90 0.48
C GLN A 282 7.17 -13.82 0.72
N GLU A 283 8.29 -13.85 0.00
CA GLU A 283 9.31 -12.80 0.08
C GLU A 283 8.80 -11.45 -0.42
N ASN A 284 8.04 -11.46 -1.52
CA ASN A 284 7.48 -10.25 -2.09
C ASN A 284 6.49 -9.61 -1.10
N ILE A 285 5.72 -10.43 -0.41
CA ILE A 285 4.74 -9.92 0.56
C ILE A 285 5.42 -9.46 1.85
N PHE A 286 6.42 -10.20 2.32
CA PHE A 286 7.27 -9.75 3.42
C PHE A 286 7.81 -8.35 3.17
N VAL A 287 8.34 -8.11 1.97
CA VAL A 287 8.86 -6.80 1.57
C VAL A 287 7.75 -5.75 1.51
N HIS A 288 6.59 -6.08 0.94
CA HIS A 288 5.46 -5.18 0.84
C HIS A 288 4.95 -4.72 2.21
N GLU A 289 4.76 -5.65 3.14
CA GLU A 289 4.29 -5.39 4.49
C GLU A 289 5.33 -4.61 5.30
N LEU A 290 6.61 -4.95 5.19
CA LEU A 290 7.68 -4.19 5.81
C LEU A 290 7.78 -2.75 5.27
N SER A 291 7.62 -2.56 3.95
CA SER A 291 7.61 -1.24 3.30
C SER A 291 6.46 -0.38 3.81
N LYS A 292 5.25 -0.93 3.90
CA LYS A 292 4.10 -0.20 4.48
C LYS A 292 4.35 0.23 5.91
N CYS A 293 4.95 -0.63 6.74
CA CYS A 293 5.32 -0.27 8.09
C CYS A 293 6.27 0.94 8.11
N TYR A 294 7.34 0.89 7.30
CA TYR A 294 8.32 1.98 7.22
C TYR A 294 7.73 3.30 6.73
N ARG A 295 6.79 3.27 5.78
CA ARG A 295 6.14 4.47 5.26
C ARG A 295 5.17 5.11 6.26
N ILE A 296 4.56 4.31 7.14
CA ILE A 296 3.61 4.79 8.14
C ILE A 296 4.35 5.30 9.38
N GLU A 297 5.10 4.42 10.05
CA GLU A 297 5.83 4.75 11.28
C GLU A 297 7.10 3.90 11.40
N GLN A 298 8.20 4.37 10.80
CA GLN A 298 9.49 3.67 10.80
C GLN A 298 9.99 3.29 12.21
N ILE A 299 9.67 4.09 13.24
CA ILE A 299 10.12 3.85 14.62
C ILE A 299 9.62 2.51 15.19
N VAL A 300 8.54 1.96 14.63
CA VAL A 300 7.93 0.70 15.03
C VAL A 300 8.76 -0.50 14.55
N ALA A 301 9.30 -0.45 13.32
CA ALA A 301 9.98 -1.58 12.69
C ALA A 301 11.49 -1.62 13.02
N GLN A 302 11.81 -1.78 14.31
CA GLN A 302 13.18 -1.98 14.78
C GLN A 302 13.59 -3.46 14.65
N ILE A 303 14.27 -3.79 13.57
CA ILE A 303 14.73 -5.16 13.33
C ILE A 303 15.90 -5.50 14.28
N PRO A 304 15.85 -6.65 14.97
CA PRO A 304 16.96 -7.13 15.78
C PRO A 304 18.27 -7.34 15.02
N VAL A 305 19.42 -6.98 15.61
CA VAL A 305 20.78 -7.22 15.07
C VAL A 305 20.97 -8.64 14.54
N HIS A 306 20.44 -9.66 15.21
CA HIS A 306 20.55 -11.06 14.78
C HIS A 306 19.67 -11.40 13.57
N MET A 307 18.57 -10.68 13.33
CA MET A 307 17.67 -10.85 12.18
C MET A 307 18.08 -9.99 10.98
N HIS A 308 18.88 -8.94 11.18
CA HIS A 308 19.29 -8.05 10.10
C HIS A 308 19.85 -8.81 8.89
N LYS A 309 20.69 -9.83 9.12
CA LYS A 309 21.23 -10.64 8.01
C LYS A 309 20.13 -11.37 7.24
N THR A 310 19.16 -11.97 7.93
CA THR A 310 18.04 -12.69 7.30
C THR A 310 17.18 -11.71 6.49
N VAL A 311 16.81 -10.59 7.09
CA VAL A 311 15.96 -9.58 6.44
C VAL A 311 16.66 -8.93 5.25
N SER A 312 17.93 -8.55 5.40
CA SER A 312 18.74 -8.00 4.31
C SER A 312 18.87 -8.99 3.16
N ASN A 313 19.09 -10.29 3.43
CA ASN A 313 19.17 -11.30 2.38
C ASN A 313 17.86 -11.43 1.59
N ILE A 314 16.69 -11.37 2.26
CA ILE A 314 15.38 -11.40 1.58
C ILE A 314 15.22 -10.17 0.69
N ILE A 315 15.50 -8.98 1.21
CA ILE A 315 15.40 -7.72 0.47
C ILE A 315 16.35 -7.71 -0.73
N GLU A 316 17.59 -8.20 -0.57
CA GLU A 316 18.54 -8.30 -1.68
C GLU A 316 18.08 -9.28 -2.76
N ARG A 317 17.49 -10.42 -2.38
CA ARG A 317 16.90 -11.37 -3.34
C ARG A 317 15.75 -10.74 -4.12
N VAL A 318 14.79 -10.11 -3.44
CA VAL A 318 13.64 -9.44 -4.08
C VAL A 318 14.12 -8.30 -4.99
N LEU A 319 15.06 -7.47 -4.53
CA LEU A 319 15.64 -6.37 -5.31
C LEU A 319 16.36 -6.91 -6.56
N SER A 320 17.05 -8.04 -6.45
CA SER A 320 17.72 -8.67 -7.58
C SER A 320 16.74 -9.21 -8.63
N ARG A 321 15.56 -9.71 -8.23
CA ARG A 321 14.50 -10.13 -9.14
C ARG A 321 13.93 -8.92 -9.90
N CYS A 322 13.58 -7.87 -9.16
CA CYS A 322 13.02 -6.64 -9.74
C CYS A 322 13.99 -5.98 -10.76
N LYS A 323 15.30 -6.03 -10.51
CA LYS A 323 16.32 -5.54 -11.47
C LYS A 323 16.33 -6.33 -12.79
N LYS A 324 16.19 -7.66 -12.74
CA LYS A 324 16.26 -8.54 -13.93
C LYS A 324 15.06 -8.39 -14.86
N GLU A 325 13.91 -8.02 -14.31
CA GLU A 325 12.64 -7.87 -15.05
C GLU A 325 12.49 -6.49 -15.73
N SER A 326 13.45 -5.57 -15.54
CA SER A 326 13.32 -4.16 -15.93
C SER A 326 13.36 -3.89 -17.44
N ASN A 327 12.24 -4.15 -18.11
CA ASN A 327 11.83 -3.49 -19.35
C ASN A 327 10.96 -2.25 -19.03
N PHE A 328 11.51 -1.27 -18.30
CA PHE A 328 10.89 0.04 -18.02
C PHE A 328 9.53 0.03 -17.28
N ILE A 329 9.04 -1.10 -16.77
CA ILE A 329 7.80 -1.15 -15.98
C ILE A 329 8.14 -0.88 -14.51
N VAL A 330 7.70 0.27 -14.01
CA VAL A 330 7.71 0.63 -12.60
C VAL A 330 6.66 -0.21 -11.87
N SER A 331 7.06 -1.09 -10.95
CA SER A 331 6.14 -1.94 -10.19
C SER A 331 6.13 -1.54 -8.70
N GLN A 332 4.97 -1.70 -8.05
CA GLN A 332 4.83 -1.42 -6.62
C GLN A 332 5.83 -2.21 -5.77
N LEU A 333 6.12 -3.46 -6.15
CA LEU A 333 7.09 -4.31 -5.48
C LEU A 333 8.53 -3.77 -5.59
N ASP A 334 8.93 -3.24 -6.76
CA ASP A 334 10.25 -2.63 -6.92
C ASP A 334 10.38 -1.34 -6.08
N GLU A 335 9.32 -0.54 -5.96
CA GLU A 335 9.33 0.61 -5.04
C GLU A 335 9.46 0.15 -3.58
N ASP A 336 8.68 -0.86 -3.17
CA ASP A 336 8.64 -1.33 -1.80
C ASP A 336 9.94 -1.95 -1.34
N VAL A 337 10.59 -2.76 -2.20
CA VAL A 337 11.90 -3.32 -1.86
C VAL A 337 12.96 -2.24 -1.73
N ARG A 338 12.86 -1.14 -2.50
CA ARG A 338 13.78 0.00 -2.41
C ARG A 338 13.56 0.82 -1.15
N VAL A 339 12.31 1.00 -0.72
CA VAL A 339 12.01 1.61 0.59
C VAL A 339 12.61 0.78 1.72
N CYS A 340 12.39 -0.54 1.71
CA CYS A 340 12.97 -1.44 2.70
C CYS A 340 14.50 -1.39 2.71
N TYR A 341 15.12 -1.47 1.53
CA TYR A 341 16.58 -1.38 1.38
C TYR A 341 17.11 -0.05 1.88
N ALA A 342 16.46 1.06 1.52
CA ALA A 342 16.88 2.39 1.91
C ALA A 342 16.81 2.59 3.43
N THR A 343 15.72 2.12 4.05
CA THR A 343 15.50 2.20 5.49
C THR A 343 16.57 1.44 6.28
N LEU A 344 16.85 0.20 5.88
CA LEU A 344 17.82 -0.66 6.56
C LEU A 344 19.26 -0.14 6.47
N ASN A 345 19.58 0.57 5.39
CA ASN A 345 20.90 1.08 5.11
C ASN A 345 21.04 2.59 5.39
N ILE A 346 20.09 3.20 6.09
CA ILE A 346 20.07 4.66 6.32
C ILE A 346 21.32 5.20 7.04
N ASN A 347 21.96 4.36 7.86
CA ASN A 347 23.21 4.69 8.57
C ASN A 347 24.47 4.43 7.71
N SER A 348 24.34 3.77 6.56
CA SER A 348 25.43 3.45 5.63
C SER A 348 25.57 4.55 4.57
N TYR A 349 25.93 5.76 5.02
CA TYR A 349 25.89 7.00 4.23
C TYR A 349 26.56 6.92 2.85
N GLY A 350 27.65 6.15 2.71
CA GLY A 350 28.36 6.01 1.44
C GLY A 350 27.62 5.20 0.37
N ILE A 351 26.74 4.28 0.76
CA ILE A 351 25.96 3.41 -0.15
C ILE A 351 24.58 4.02 -0.41
N ILE A 352 23.98 4.59 0.63
CA ILE A 352 22.58 5.01 0.58
C ILE A 352 22.35 6.27 -0.26
N GLU A 353 23.32 7.17 -0.33
CA GLU A 353 23.19 8.45 -1.05
C GLU A 353 22.96 8.22 -2.55
N GLU A 354 23.85 7.45 -3.19
CA GLU A 354 23.72 7.08 -4.61
C GLU A 354 22.45 6.26 -4.87
N PHE A 355 22.14 5.32 -3.97
CA PHE A 355 20.96 4.48 -4.09
C PHE A 355 19.65 5.28 -4.08
N VAL A 356 19.51 6.21 -3.13
CA VAL A 356 18.31 7.04 -3.00
C VAL A 356 18.20 8.03 -4.16
N GLU A 357 19.31 8.54 -4.69
CA GLU A 357 19.30 9.38 -5.90
C GLU A 357 18.70 8.63 -7.10
N LEU A 358 19.15 7.40 -7.33
CA LEU A 358 18.59 6.54 -8.37
C LEU A 358 17.10 6.24 -8.12
N CYS A 359 16.69 6.03 -6.87
CA CYS A 359 15.30 5.80 -6.53
C CYS A 359 14.41 7.03 -6.83
N LYS A 360 14.87 8.26 -6.57
CA LYS A 360 14.11 9.48 -6.93
C LYS A 360 13.92 9.62 -8.45
N GLN A 361 14.92 9.23 -9.25
CA GLN A 361 14.80 9.25 -10.71
C GLN A 361 13.78 8.23 -11.23
N MET A 362 13.76 7.04 -10.63
CA MET A 362 12.80 5.98 -10.99
C MET A 362 11.39 6.27 -10.46
N TYR A 363 11.29 6.88 -9.28
CA TYR A 363 10.05 7.11 -8.54
C TYR A 363 9.88 8.60 -8.18
N PRO A 364 9.77 9.50 -9.18
CA PRO A 364 9.75 10.94 -8.94
C PRO A 364 8.51 11.43 -8.18
N LYS A 365 7.48 10.59 -8.02
CA LYS A 365 6.28 10.90 -7.22
C LYS A 365 6.36 10.37 -5.79
N SER A 366 7.38 9.59 -5.43
CA SER A 366 7.50 8.99 -4.11
C SER A 366 8.24 9.93 -3.16
N VAL A 367 7.47 10.68 -2.36
CA VAL A 367 8.00 11.60 -1.33
C VAL A 367 8.90 10.93 -0.31
N TYR A 368 8.76 9.60 -0.11
CA TYR A 368 9.59 8.83 0.80
C TYR A 368 11.09 9.00 0.49
N PHE A 369 11.50 8.88 -0.78
CA PHE A 369 12.91 8.98 -1.16
C PHE A 369 13.46 10.40 -0.99
N PHE A 370 12.63 11.43 -1.18
CA PHE A 370 13.02 12.82 -0.91
C PHE A 370 13.24 13.06 0.58
N LEU A 371 12.34 12.55 1.44
CA LEU A 371 12.48 12.61 2.89
C LEU A 371 13.76 11.89 3.36
N THR A 372 14.00 10.65 2.88
CA THR A 372 15.22 9.90 3.22
C THR A 372 16.48 10.62 2.77
N SER A 373 16.50 11.15 1.55
CA SER A 373 17.64 11.91 1.01
C SER A 373 17.91 13.17 1.86
N GLY A 374 16.85 13.92 2.22
CA GLY A 374 16.94 15.09 3.09
C GLY A 374 17.54 14.77 4.45
N ALA A 375 17.08 13.69 5.09
CA ALA A 375 17.59 13.23 6.38
C ALA A 375 19.07 12.80 6.29
N VAL A 376 19.44 12.00 5.30
CA VAL A 376 20.83 11.53 5.09
C VAL A 376 21.79 12.70 4.92
N HIS A 377 21.47 13.67 4.05
CA HIS A 377 22.31 14.85 3.87
C HIS A 377 22.40 15.71 5.15
N GLY A 378 21.30 15.83 5.90
CA GLY A 378 21.29 16.50 7.21
C GLY A 378 22.30 15.91 8.18
N PHE A 379 22.32 14.58 8.34
CA PHE A 379 23.29 13.88 9.20
C PHE A 379 24.73 14.03 8.72
N ARG A 380 24.95 14.14 7.40
CA ARG A 380 26.27 14.39 6.80
C ARG A 380 26.73 15.84 6.88
N ARG A 381 25.96 16.73 7.51
CA ARG A 381 26.21 18.19 7.54
C ARG A 381 26.22 18.83 6.16
N GLN A 382 25.45 18.27 5.23
CA GLN A 382 25.21 18.79 3.89
C GLN A 382 23.82 19.42 3.82
N SER A 383 23.53 20.34 4.75
CA SER A 383 22.16 20.80 4.99
C SER A 383 21.52 21.51 3.80
N ASP A 384 22.29 22.21 2.96
CA ASP A 384 21.77 22.81 1.71
C ASP A 384 21.27 21.75 0.72
N ALA A 385 22.02 20.67 0.52
CA ALA A 385 21.59 19.55 -0.33
C ALA A 385 20.39 18.83 0.26
N GLY A 386 20.36 18.66 1.59
CA GLY A 386 19.19 18.13 2.28
C GLY A 386 17.95 18.99 2.06
N LEU A 387 18.09 20.31 2.19
CA LEU A 387 16.99 21.26 2.04
C LEU A 387 16.45 21.27 0.61
N TYR A 388 17.32 21.21 -0.40
CA TYR A 388 16.93 21.07 -1.80
C TYR A 388 16.04 19.84 -2.02
N ASN A 389 16.44 18.68 -1.48
CA ASN A 389 15.66 17.45 -1.59
C ASN A 389 14.30 17.53 -0.89
N ILE A 390 14.25 18.12 0.31
CA ILE A 390 12.99 18.32 1.03
C ILE A 390 12.05 19.27 0.29
N ASN A 391 12.57 20.36 -0.29
CA ASN A 391 11.76 21.28 -1.07
C ASN A 391 11.16 20.60 -2.31
N ASN A 392 11.92 19.78 -3.04
CA ASN A 392 11.39 18.99 -4.16
C ASN A 392 10.28 18.02 -3.71
N GLY A 393 10.43 17.40 -2.53
CA GLY A 393 9.36 16.59 -1.94
C GLY A 393 8.09 17.42 -1.64
N LEU A 394 8.25 18.64 -1.14
CA LEU A 394 7.15 19.56 -0.85
C LEU A 394 6.49 20.13 -2.12
N GLU A 395 7.16 20.14 -3.27
CA GLU A 395 6.52 20.45 -4.56
C GLU A 395 5.51 19.36 -4.96
N ILE A 396 5.76 18.11 -4.57
CA ILE A 396 4.87 16.97 -4.83
C ILE A 396 3.73 16.94 -3.80
N GLU A 397 4.06 17.05 -2.51
CA GLU A 397 3.10 17.05 -1.41
C GLU A 397 3.30 18.27 -0.48
N PRO A 398 2.70 19.43 -0.78
CA PRO A 398 2.92 20.69 -0.05
C PRO A 398 2.47 20.69 1.43
N GLU A 399 1.62 19.73 1.80
CA GLU A 399 1.06 19.57 3.14
C GLU A 399 1.64 18.33 3.88
N ASN A 400 2.72 17.74 3.37
CA ASN A 400 3.40 16.65 4.06
C ASN A 400 4.13 17.19 5.31
N TYR A 401 3.63 16.85 6.49
CA TYR A 401 4.10 17.40 7.75
C TYR A 401 5.49 16.89 8.16
N GLU A 402 5.88 15.68 7.75
CA GLU A 402 7.24 15.17 7.99
C GLU A 402 8.27 15.98 7.20
N LEU A 403 7.98 16.24 5.92
CA LEU A 403 8.84 17.09 5.10
C LEU A 403 8.96 18.52 5.67
N LEU A 404 7.86 19.10 6.17
CA LEU A 404 7.91 20.43 6.81
C LEU A 404 8.74 20.45 8.09
N TYR A 405 8.63 19.43 8.93
CA TYR A 405 9.47 19.31 10.12
C TYR A 405 10.96 19.20 9.74
N HIS A 406 11.29 18.33 8.78
CA HIS A 406 12.67 18.18 8.31
C HIS A 406 13.22 19.43 7.62
N LYS A 407 12.39 20.16 6.86
CA LYS A 407 12.73 21.48 6.31
C LYS A 407 13.17 22.44 7.41
N ALA A 408 12.39 22.54 8.48
CA ALA A 408 12.66 23.44 9.59
C ALA A 408 13.96 23.08 10.33
N VAL A 409 14.23 21.79 10.53
CA VAL A 409 15.49 21.29 11.13
C VAL A 409 16.69 21.65 10.25
N LEU A 410 16.60 21.42 8.93
CA LEU A 410 17.70 21.70 8.00
C LEU A 410 18.00 23.20 7.89
N LEU A 411 16.97 24.07 7.84
CA LEU A 411 17.14 25.52 7.84
C LEU A 411 17.88 26.01 9.09
N ARG A 412 17.53 25.46 10.26
CA ARG A 412 18.26 25.76 11.52
C ARG A 412 19.71 25.33 11.46
N HIS A 413 20.02 24.15 10.90
CA HIS A 413 21.40 23.69 10.74
C HIS A 413 22.22 24.57 9.80
N ILE A 414 21.60 25.13 8.74
CA ILE A 414 22.25 26.09 7.83
C ILE A 414 22.52 27.41 8.56
N GLY A 415 21.65 27.79 9.51
CA GLY A 415 21.77 29.02 10.28
C GLY A 415 21.43 30.28 9.46
N LYS A 416 20.83 30.11 8.29
CA LYS A 416 20.33 31.20 7.43
C LYS A 416 18.81 31.13 7.41
N ASP A 417 18.18 32.29 7.59
CA ASP A 417 16.72 32.46 7.57
C ASP A 417 15.95 31.69 8.66
N MET A 418 16.19 32.08 9.92
CA MET A 418 15.44 31.54 11.07
C MET A 418 13.93 31.82 10.97
N ASN A 419 13.51 32.85 10.23
CA ASN A 419 12.10 33.14 10.01
C ASN A 419 11.44 32.06 9.14
N GLU A 420 12.13 31.61 8.08
CA GLU A 420 11.64 30.49 7.27
C GLU A 420 11.58 29.19 8.10
N ALA A 421 12.57 28.94 8.97
CA ALA A 421 12.55 27.78 9.86
C ALA A 421 11.35 27.82 10.82
N ILE A 422 11.08 28.98 11.44
CA ILE A 422 9.92 29.21 12.31
C ILE A 422 8.62 29.00 11.53
N ALA A 423 8.50 29.55 10.32
CA ALA A 423 7.32 29.38 9.47
C ALA A 423 7.07 27.90 9.10
N ALA A 424 8.12 27.13 8.84
CA ALA A 424 8.02 25.70 8.57
C ALA A 424 7.54 24.91 9.80
N TYR A 425 8.06 25.19 11.01
CA TYR A 425 7.56 24.57 12.24
C TYR A 425 6.10 24.94 12.53
N GLN A 426 5.72 26.22 12.35
CA GLN A 426 4.34 26.65 12.53
C GLN A 426 3.39 25.94 11.58
N LYS A 427 3.78 25.78 10.31
CA LYS A 427 2.99 25.01 9.33
C LYS A 427 2.90 23.54 9.72
N PHE A 428 4.01 22.92 10.15
CA PHE A 428 4.02 21.55 10.69
C PHE A 428 3.05 21.39 11.87
N ILE A 429 3.13 22.23 12.90
CA ILE A 429 2.27 22.17 14.09
C ILE A 429 0.79 22.33 13.73
N LYS A 430 0.48 23.17 12.74
CA LYS A 430 -0.91 23.43 12.30
C LYS A 430 -1.56 22.20 11.67
N ILE A 431 -0.80 21.40 10.92
CA ILE A 431 -1.35 20.31 10.10
C ILE A 431 -1.11 18.91 10.69
N ALA A 432 -0.07 18.73 11.50
CA ALA A 432 0.23 17.47 12.13
C ALA A 432 -0.83 17.08 13.18
N PRO A 433 -1.07 15.79 13.43
CA PRO A 433 -1.90 15.34 14.54
C PRO A 433 -1.45 15.97 15.86
N LYS A 434 -2.36 16.47 16.69
CA LYS A 434 -2.00 17.16 17.95
C LYS A 434 -1.19 16.30 18.93
N ASP A 435 -1.36 14.99 18.84
CA ASP A 435 -0.66 13.96 19.61
C ASP A 435 0.61 13.43 18.90
N HIS A 436 1.05 14.09 17.83
CA HIS A 436 2.25 13.70 17.11
C HIS A 436 3.51 13.95 17.94
N ARG A 437 4.41 12.96 17.95
CA ARG A 437 5.60 12.91 18.81
C ARG A 437 6.57 14.08 18.65
N LYS A 438 6.55 14.76 17.49
CA LYS A 438 7.44 15.88 17.18
C LYS A 438 6.85 17.26 17.49
N ILE A 439 5.58 17.36 17.91
CA ILE A 439 4.98 18.66 18.25
C ILE A 439 5.64 19.31 19.45
N PRO A 440 5.86 18.63 20.59
CA PRO A 440 6.56 19.26 21.70
C PRO A 440 7.98 19.71 21.30
N GLU A 441 8.69 18.88 20.53
CA GLU A 441 10.00 19.21 20.00
C GLU A 441 9.98 20.47 19.14
N ALA A 442 9.03 20.59 18.21
CA ALA A 442 8.93 21.74 17.31
C ALA A 442 8.80 23.07 18.08
N TYR A 443 8.05 23.09 19.19
CA TYR A 443 7.96 24.28 20.04
C TYR A 443 9.31 24.63 20.68
N TYR A 444 10.02 23.64 21.21
CA TYR A 444 11.35 23.86 21.80
C TYR A 444 12.39 24.30 20.76
N GLU A 445 12.32 23.76 19.55
CA GLU A 445 13.21 24.13 18.45
C GLU A 445 12.92 25.54 17.89
N MET A 446 11.65 25.94 17.87
CA MET A 446 11.26 27.33 17.56
C MET A 446 11.81 28.31 18.59
N ALA A 447 11.77 27.97 19.89
CA ALA A 447 12.34 28.81 20.93
C ALA A 447 13.85 29.05 20.71
N GLN A 448 14.59 28.02 20.29
CA GLN A 448 16.03 28.15 20.02
C GLN A 448 16.35 29.03 18.82
N CYS A 449 15.46 29.16 17.83
CA CYS A 449 15.67 30.02 16.66
C CYS A 449 15.80 31.51 17.04
N LEU A 450 15.30 31.89 18.22
CA LEU A 450 15.20 33.28 18.68
C LEU A 450 16.22 33.67 19.74
N LYS A 451 17.15 32.77 20.11
CA LYS A 451 18.14 33.01 21.17
C LYS A 451 19.04 34.23 20.93
N ASP A 452 19.17 34.67 19.68
CA ASP A 452 20.02 35.79 19.27
C ASP A 452 19.22 37.10 19.04
N PHE A 453 17.90 37.11 19.27
CA PHE A 453 17.02 38.27 19.07
C PHE A 453 16.73 39.05 20.38
N THR A 454 16.51 40.35 20.25
CA THR A 454 16.44 41.43 21.28
C THR A 454 15.71 41.12 22.61
N PRO A 455 16.04 41.82 23.72
CA PRO A 455 15.78 41.38 25.10
C PRO A 455 14.32 41.10 25.49
N ASP A 456 13.33 41.92 25.08
CA ASP A 456 11.99 41.81 25.68
C ASP A 456 10.99 40.98 24.85
N ALA A 457 10.98 41.14 23.53
CA ALA A 457 10.03 40.44 22.66
C ALA A 457 10.43 38.98 22.40
N GLY A 458 11.74 38.72 22.24
CA GLY A 458 12.26 37.37 22.06
C GLY A 458 12.03 36.48 23.29
N MET A 459 12.20 37.05 24.49
CA MET A 459 12.01 36.33 25.75
C MET A 459 10.55 35.91 25.97
N ARG A 460 9.57 36.78 25.71
CA ARG A 460 8.14 36.41 25.78
C ARG A 460 7.80 35.27 24.82
N TRP A 461 8.31 35.31 23.60
CA TRP A 461 8.06 34.25 22.63
C TRP A 461 8.67 32.91 23.07
N ILE A 462 9.90 32.92 23.62
CA ILE A 462 10.53 31.71 24.17
C ILE A 462 9.66 31.10 25.29
N GLN A 463 9.09 31.94 26.16
CA GLN A 463 8.15 31.48 27.21
C GLN A 463 6.90 30.84 26.61
N ASP A 464 6.31 31.47 25.60
CA ASP A 464 5.09 30.97 24.97
C ASP A 464 5.37 29.62 24.29
N CYS A 465 6.46 29.50 23.53
CA CYS A 465 6.91 28.23 22.98
C CYS A 465 7.12 27.16 24.07
N TYR A 466 7.78 27.49 25.18
CA TYR A 466 7.98 26.52 26.25
C TYR A 466 6.67 26.04 26.88
N LYS A 467 5.75 26.97 27.17
CA LYS A 467 4.43 26.65 27.72
C LYS A 467 3.63 25.77 26.77
N GLU A 468 3.59 26.12 25.48
CA GLU A 468 2.90 25.33 24.47
C GLU A 468 3.54 23.94 24.29
N GLY A 469 4.87 23.86 24.30
CA GLY A 469 5.59 22.59 24.32
C GLY A 469 5.18 21.70 25.49
N LYS A 470 5.12 22.27 26.71
CA LYS A 470 4.66 21.55 27.90
C LYS A 470 3.19 21.13 27.85
N GLN A 471 2.32 21.91 27.21
CA GLN A 471 0.94 21.45 26.98
C GLN A 471 0.88 20.33 25.94
N ALA A 472 1.68 20.42 24.88
CA ALA A 472 1.77 19.38 23.87
C ALA A 472 2.32 18.06 24.43
N GLU A 473 3.24 18.09 25.41
CA GLU A 473 3.71 16.90 26.13
C GLU A 473 2.55 16.13 26.79
N LYS A 474 1.54 16.82 27.33
CA LYS A 474 0.39 16.18 27.99
C LYS A 474 -0.56 15.49 27.02
N LEU A 475 -0.49 15.85 25.74
CA LEU A 475 -1.29 15.22 24.67
C LEU A 475 -0.60 14.00 24.07
N GLN A 476 0.64 13.71 24.47
CA GLN A 476 1.40 12.58 23.94
C GLN A 476 0.86 11.24 24.41
N LEU A 477 1.02 10.23 23.55
CA LEU A 477 0.68 8.86 23.88
C LEU A 477 1.59 8.34 25.01
N PRO A 478 1.10 7.40 25.85
CA PRO A 478 1.88 6.90 26.98
C PRO A 478 3.24 6.29 26.61
N CYS A 479 3.38 5.73 25.41
CA CYS A 479 4.64 5.18 24.90
C CYS A 479 5.72 6.25 24.63
N PHE A 480 5.35 7.54 24.59
CA PHE A 480 6.28 8.66 24.47
C PHE A 480 6.56 9.35 25.81
N LEU A 481 6.03 8.83 26.92
CA LEU A 481 6.16 9.41 28.25
C LEU A 481 7.10 8.60 29.16
N PRO A 482 7.89 9.25 30.04
CA PRO A 482 8.03 10.71 30.16
C PRO A 482 8.73 11.30 28.92
N TYR A 483 8.23 12.45 28.45
CA TYR A 483 8.78 13.11 27.28
C TYR A 483 10.21 13.59 27.57
N LYS A 484 11.14 13.28 26.67
CA LYS A 484 12.54 13.70 26.75
C LYS A 484 12.90 14.51 25.52
N SER A 485 13.46 15.69 25.76
CA SER A 485 14.02 16.54 24.71
C SER A 485 15.35 17.09 25.19
N ASP A 486 16.39 16.85 24.40
CA ASP A 486 17.72 17.41 24.64
C ASP A 486 17.70 18.93 24.48
N ASN A 487 16.70 19.46 23.77
CA ASN A 487 16.54 20.87 23.48
C ASN A 487 15.97 21.69 24.65
N ILE A 488 15.32 21.05 25.63
CA ILE A 488 14.86 21.72 26.86
C ILE A 488 16.06 22.28 27.65
N ALA A 489 17.18 21.55 27.71
CA ALA A 489 18.35 21.99 28.47
C ALA A 489 18.94 23.32 27.96
N PHE A 490 18.76 23.64 26.67
CA PHE A 490 19.25 24.88 26.08
C PHE A 490 18.35 26.09 26.35
N ILE A 491 17.06 25.87 26.60
CA ILE A 491 16.09 26.94 26.92
C ILE A 491 15.90 27.11 28.44
N GLN A 492 16.26 26.10 29.24
CA GLN A 492 16.11 26.11 30.70
C GLN A 492 16.76 27.33 31.39
N PRO A 493 17.99 27.78 31.04
CA PRO A 493 18.60 28.94 31.69
C PRO A 493 17.81 30.24 31.48
N PHE A 494 17.15 30.39 30.34
CA PHE A 494 16.29 31.54 30.06
C PHE A 494 15.02 31.47 30.92
N ILE A 495 14.43 30.28 31.06
CA ILE A 495 13.25 30.04 31.90
C ILE A 495 13.58 30.34 33.36
N ASP A 496 14.70 29.82 33.86
CA ASP A 496 15.14 30.02 35.25
C ASP A 496 15.41 31.51 35.56
N MET A 497 16.04 32.25 34.63
CA MET A 497 16.27 33.70 34.76
C MET A 497 14.95 34.50 34.81
N MET A 498 13.91 34.01 34.14
CA MET A 498 12.60 34.65 34.12
C MET A 498 11.80 34.34 35.39
N ASP A 499 11.88 33.12 35.91
CA ASP A 499 11.25 32.73 37.18
C ASP A 499 11.90 33.43 38.39
N SER A 500 13.20 33.77 38.31
CA SER A 500 13.86 34.60 39.34
C SER A 500 13.43 36.07 39.31
N ASN A 501 13.21 36.65 38.12
CA ASN A 501 12.80 38.06 37.96
C ASN A 501 11.36 38.35 38.41
N PHE A 502 10.52 37.33 38.57
CA PHE A 502 9.17 37.47 39.15
C PHE A 502 9.14 37.40 40.68
N ASN A 503 10.25 36.97 41.32
CA ASN A 503 10.37 36.90 42.78
C ASN A 503 11.09 38.12 43.39
N GLU A 504 11.51 39.08 42.57
CA GLU A 504 12.09 40.35 43.00
C GLU A 504 11.20 41.53 42.57
N GLU A 505 9.99 41.64 43.14
CA GLU A 505 9.38 42.97 43.29
C GLU A 505 9.95 43.62 44.57
N PRO A 506 10.47 44.87 44.51
CA PRO A 506 11.04 45.55 45.66
C PRO A 506 9.93 46.06 46.58
N ASP A 507 9.76 45.41 47.72
CA ASP A 507 8.91 45.83 48.83
C ASP A 507 9.52 47.03 49.61
N GLN A 508 10.05 48.04 48.90
CA GLN A 508 10.61 49.26 49.47
C GLN A 508 10.32 50.49 48.60
N ALA A 509 9.12 51.06 48.74
CA ALA A 509 8.90 52.51 48.69
C ALA A 509 7.44 52.88 48.98
N CYS A 510 7.08 53.08 50.26
CA CYS A 510 6.19 54.18 50.70
C CYS A 510 5.91 54.09 52.21
N GLN A 511 6.81 54.60 53.04
CA GLN A 511 6.42 55.29 54.29
C GLN A 511 7.44 56.40 54.58
N ILE A 512 7.17 57.59 54.04
CA ILE A 512 7.60 58.85 54.65
C ILE A 512 6.33 59.66 54.86
N SER A 513 5.95 59.83 56.12
CA SER A 513 5.12 60.93 56.63
C SER A 513 5.71 61.38 57.96
#